data_AF-A0A519KHW2-F1
#
_entry.id   AF-A0A519KHW2-F1
#
_cell.length_a   1.000
_cell.length_b   1.000
_cell.length_c   1.000
_cell.angle_alpha   90.00
_cell.angle_beta   90.00
_cell.angle_gamma   90.00
#
_symmetry.space_group_name_H-M   'P 1'
#
loop_
_entity.id
_entity.type
_entity.pdbx_description
1 polymer ?
#
loop_
_entity_poly.entity_id
_entity_poly.type
_entity_poly.pdbx_seq_one_letter_code
_entity_poly.pdbx_strand_id
1 'polypeptide(L)'
;MIAKMITKMTLVVALVFVTQQNCYAQKTNDELKAEREVLKAEMKSKDAEERKVKFEKLSEPKASGISSVDGLAANSSKLLVSTKQINALIPEMYKRTIGESVDGVTDVTVKKPTMQELTALALDIANQIKAVSDMSSNVATASNDIKSAGMMQAPKGTKSLAFTKDVLSLVLPEMNTNLKVVNNLIATLKSSGNY
;
A
#
# COMPACT_ATOMS: atom_id res chain seq x y z
N MET A 1 31.36 -22.93 -6.94
CA MET A 1 30.38 -22.52 -5.89
C MET A 1 29.13 -21.84 -6.45
N ILE A 2 29.22 -21.08 -7.54
CA ILE A 2 28.09 -20.33 -8.12
C ILE A 2 26.99 -21.23 -8.72
N ALA A 3 27.35 -22.36 -9.33
CA ALA A 3 26.38 -23.28 -9.93
C ALA A 3 25.39 -23.88 -8.91
N LYS A 4 25.81 -24.17 -7.67
CA LYS A 4 24.94 -24.73 -6.61
C LYS A 4 23.96 -23.71 -6.02
N MET A 5 24.24 -22.41 -6.17
CA MET A 5 23.42 -21.34 -5.64
C MET A 5 22.28 -20.97 -6.60
N ILE A 6 22.54 -21.06 -7.91
CA ILE A 6 21.53 -20.87 -8.96
C ILE A 6 20.46 -21.97 -8.88
N THR A 7 20.86 -23.23 -8.72
CA THR A 7 19.89 -24.35 -8.65
C THR A 7 18.96 -24.27 -7.44
N LYS A 8 19.44 -23.75 -6.29
CA LYS A 8 18.60 -23.54 -5.09
C LYS A 8 17.61 -22.40 -5.26
N MET A 9 17.97 -21.36 -6.01
CA MET A 9 17.10 -20.22 -6.28
C MET A 9 16.01 -20.58 -7.32
N THR A 10 16.33 -21.43 -8.30
CA THR A 10 15.32 -21.97 -9.24
C THR A 10 14.35 -22.93 -8.55
N LEU A 11 14.80 -23.70 -7.56
CA LEU A 11 13.93 -24.62 -6.83
C LEU A 11 12.90 -23.90 -5.93
N VAL A 12 13.26 -22.75 -5.36
CA VAL A 12 12.34 -21.92 -4.55
C VAL A 12 11.31 -21.23 -5.44
N VAL A 13 11.70 -20.73 -6.62
CA VAL A 13 10.76 -20.12 -7.57
C VAL A 13 9.83 -21.16 -8.21
N ALA A 14 10.33 -22.38 -8.48
CA ALA A 14 9.49 -23.47 -8.96
C ALA A 14 8.52 -23.98 -7.88
N LEU A 15 8.91 -24.03 -6.60
CA LEU A 15 8.01 -24.43 -5.52
C LEU A 15 6.90 -23.39 -5.27
N VAL A 16 7.19 -22.10 -5.48
CA VAL A 16 6.19 -21.02 -5.43
C VAL A 16 5.26 -21.04 -6.65
N PHE A 17 5.70 -21.57 -7.80
CA PHE A 17 4.85 -21.75 -8.97
C PHE A 17 4.01 -23.03 -8.93
N VAL A 18 4.50 -24.12 -8.32
CA VAL A 18 3.75 -25.39 -8.21
C VAL A 18 2.63 -25.31 -7.18
N THR A 19 2.71 -24.43 -6.17
CA THR A 19 1.56 -24.11 -5.30
C THR A 19 0.51 -23.22 -5.98
N GLN A 20 0.81 -22.61 -7.13
CA GLN A 20 -0.17 -21.88 -7.95
C GLN A 20 -0.87 -22.78 -8.99
N GLN A 21 -0.45 -24.04 -9.16
CA GLN A 21 -1.04 -24.97 -10.12
C GLN A 21 -2.07 -25.93 -9.52
N ASN A 22 -2.31 -25.88 -8.21
CA ASN A 22 -3.47 -26.52 -7.62
C ASN A 22 -4.66 -25.55 -7.73
N CYS A 23 -5.55 -25.90 -8.65
CA CYS A 23 -6.92 -25.47 -8.81
C CYS A 23 -7.19 -23.96 -9.01
N TYR A 24 -7.89 -23.67 -10.10
CA TYR A 24 -8.88 -22.59 -10.21
C TYR A 24 -10.05 -22.79 -9.20
N ALA A 25 -9.76 -23.26 -7.98
CA ALA A 25 -10.70 -23.25 -6.89
C ALA A 25 -10.68 -21.84 -6.31
N GLN A 26 -11.76 -21.12 -6.54
CA GLN A 26 -12.08 -19.95 -5.75
C GLN A 26 -11.91 -20.28 -4.26
N LYS A 27 -11.14 -19.46 -3.53
CA LYS A 27 -10.95 -19.62 -2.07
C LYS A 27 -12.30 -19.91 -1.42
N THR A 28 -12.33 -20.93 -0.56
CA THR A 28 -13.53 -21.28 0.20
C THR A 28 -13.91 -20.12 1.12
N ASN A 29 -15.19 -20.06 1.51
CA ASN A 29 -15.66 -19.02 2.42
C ASN A 29 -14.92 -19.03 3.77
N ASP A 30 -14.48 -20.20 4.24
CA ASP A 30 -13.75 -20.33 5.50
C ASP A 30 -12.30 -19.87 5.38
N GLU A 31 -11.63 -20.13 4.26
CA GLU A 31 -10.31 -19.56 3.95
C GLU A 31 -10.36 -18.03 3.84
N LEU A 32 -11.41 -17.48 3.20
CA LEU A 32 -11.60 -16.04 3.07
C LEU A 32 -11.84 -15.38 4.42
N LYS A 33 -12.59 -16.02 5.32
CA LYS A 33 -12.78 -15.55 6.71
C LYS A 33 -11.48 -15.63 7.51
N ALA A 34 -10.73 -16.73 7.41
CA ALA A 34 -9.46 -16.88 8.12
C ALA A 34 -8.43 -15.83 7.68
N GLU A 35 -8.29 -15.61 6.37
CA GLU A 35 -7.45 -14.54 5.83
C GLU A 35 -7.90 -13.15 6.32
N ARG A 36 -9.21 -12.93 6.41
CA ARG A 36 -9.76 -11.66 6.90
C ARG A 36 -9.40 -11.40 8.35
N GLU A 37 -9.45 -12.41 9.22
CA GLU A 37 -9.06 -12.24 10.63
C GLU A 37 -7.57 -11.88 10.76
N VAL A 38 -6.71 -12.49 9.93
CA VAL A 38 -5.28 -12.11 9.86
C VAL A 38 -5.12 -10.66 9.40
N LEU A 39 -5.84 -10.25 8.35
CA LEU A 39 -5.78 -8.88 7.83
C LEU A 39 -6.34 -7.85 8.83
N LYS A 40 -7.40 -8.20 9.56
CA LYS A 40 -7.99 -7.39 10.64
C LYS A 40 -6.97 -7.19 11.76
N ALA A 41 -6.24 -8.25 12.14
CA ALA A 41 -5.15 -8.17 13.10
C ALA A 41 -3.98 -7.32 12.58
N GLU A 42 -3.60 -7.45 11.30
CA GLU A 42 -2.54 -6.63 10.67
C GLU A 42 -2.90 -5.14 10.69
N MET A 43 -4.15 -4.79 10.34
CA MET A 43 -4.65 -3.41 10.34
C MET A 43 -4.71 -2.77 11.74
N LYS A 44 -4.82 -3.59 12.79
CA LYS A 44 -4.83 -3.19 14.22
C LYS A 44 -3.49 -3.41 14.90
N SER A 45 -2.48 -3.88 14.17
CA SER A 45 -1.15 -4.07 14.74
C SER A 45 -0.59 -2.73 15.19
N LYS A 46 0.23 -2.77 16.24
CA LYS A 46 0.96 -1.60 16.73
C LYS A 46 1.72 -0.89 15.60
N ASP A 47 2.33 -1.65 14.70
CA ASP A 47 3.06 -1.11 13.55
C ASP A 47 2.13 -0.31 12.61
N ALA A 48 0.91 -0.79 12.37
CA ALA A 48 -0.08 -0.08 11.55
C ALA A 48 -0.58 1.20 12.22
N GLU A 49 -0.83 1.15 13.53
CA GLU A 49 -1.22 2.34 14.31
C GLU A 49 -0.09 3.38 14.34
N GLU A 50 1.15 2.95 14.52
CA GLU A 50 2.32 3.83 14.47
C GLU A 50 2.50 4.47 13.10
N ARG A 51 2.26 3.73 12.00
CA ARG A 51 2.28 4.32 10.64
C ARG A 51 1.23 5.41 10.49
N LYS A 52 0.00 5.17 10.96
CA LYS A 52 -1.08 6.16 10.94
C LYS A 52 -0.70 7.43 11.70
N VAL A 53 -0.14 7.30 12.91
CA VAL A 53 0.34 8.44 13.69
C VAL A 53 1.47 9.18 12.97
N LYS A 54 2.39 8.48 12.31
CA LYS A 54 3.47 9.09 11.53
C LYS A 54 2.95 9.84 10.31
N PHE A 55 1.93 9.32 9.61
CA PHE A 55 1.28 10.04 8.50
C PHE A 55 0.71 11.39 8.94
N GLU A 56 0.16 11.50 10.16
CA GLU A 56 -0.38 12.76 10.68
C GLU A 56 0.69 13.78 11.07
N LYS A 57 1.91 13.34 11.36
CA LYS A 57 3.02 14.22 11.74
C LYS A 57 3.83 14.71 10.55
N LEU A 58 3.75 14.03 9.42
CA LEU A 58 4.46 14.42 8.21
C LEU A 58 3.81 15.64 7.58
N SER A 59 4.62 16.68 7.35
CA SER A 59 4.22 17.91 6.70
C SER A 59 5.18 18.21 5.56
N GLU A 60 4.64 18.75 4.47
CA GLU A 60 5.44 19.11 3.31
C GLU A 60 6.45 20.20 3.68
N PRO A 61 7.75 19.99 3.44
CA PRO A 61 8.75 21.02 3.64
C PRO A 61 8.63 22.13 2.60
N LYS A 62 9.15 23.32 2.93
CA LYS A 62 9.24 24.41 1.96
C LYS A 62 10.15 24.01 0.79
N ALA A 63 9.80 24.48 -0.41
CA ALA A 63 10.58 24.27 -1.63
C ALA A 63 12.08 24.57 -1.41
N SER A 64 12.90 23.66 -1.88
CA SER A 64 14.35 23.72 -1.81
C SER A 64 14.97 24.56 -2.92
N GLY A 65 14.26 24.74 -4.04
CA GLY A 65 14.76 25.35 -5.27
C GLY A 65 15.53 24.37 -6.15
N ILE A 66 15.50 23.07 -5.84
CA ILE A 66 16.08 22.00 -6.64
C ILE A 66 14.91 21.23 -7.26
N SER A 67 14.67 21.39 -8.55
CA SER A 67 13.44 20.91 -9.21
C SER A 67 13.17 19.41 -9.04
N SER A 68 14.20 18.57 -9.10
CA SER A 68 14.07 17.12 -8.90
C SER A 68 13.62 16.76 -7.48
N VAL A 69 14.12 17.48 -6.48
CA VAL A 69 13.75 17.28 -5.07
C VAL A 69 12.37 17.86 -4.79
N ASP A 70 12.07 19.05 -5.30
CA ASP A 70 10.79 19.73 -5.08
C ASP A 70 9.64 18.95 -5.74
N GLY A 71 9.88 18.40 -6.94
CA GLY A 71 8.92 17.51 -7.61
C GLY A 71 8.66 16.22 -6.82
N LEU A 72 9.71 15.62 -6.24
CA LEU A 72 9.55 14.45 -5.37
C LEU A 72 8.75 14.79 -4.10
N ALA A 73 9.08 15.89 -3.42
CA ALA A 73 8.38 16.30 -2.20
C ALA A 73 6.89 16.57 -2.48
N ALA A 74 6.56 17.31 -3.54
CA ALA A 74 5.18 17.58 -3.92
C ALA A 74 4.39 16.30 -4.27
N ASN A 75 5.02 15.36 -4.99
CA ASN A 75 4.39 14.09 -5.30
C ASN A 75 4.23 13.20 -4.06
N SER A 76 5.19 13.23 -3.13
CA SER A 76 5.09 12.57 -1.83
C SER A 76 3.94 13.12 -1.00
N SER A 77 3.72 14.43 -0.99
CA SER A 77 2.56 15.03 -0.33
C SER A 77 1.24 14.54 -0.91
N LYS A 78 1.10 14.53 -2.24
CA LYS A 78 -0.11 14.02 -2.91
C LYS A 78 -0.36 12.56 -2.57
N LEU A 79 0.69 11.75 -2.62
CA LEU A 79 0.63 10.33 -2.28
C LEU A 79 0.22 10.12 -0.81
N LEU A 80 0.78 10.89 0.12
CA LEU A 80 0.43 10.86 1.52
C LEU A 80 -1.05 11.21 1.75
N VAL A 81 -1.55 12.27 1.12
CA VAL A 81 -2.97 12.67 1.21
C VAL A 81 -3.88 11.57 0.68
N SER A 82 -3.57 11.02 -0.50
CA SER A 82 -4.38 9.95 -1.08
C SER A 82 -4.35 8.66 -0.24
N THR A 83 -3.19 8.32 0.33
CA THR A 83 -3.05 7.21 1.28
C THR A 83 -3.96 7.38 2.49
N LYS A 84 -4.04 8.60 3.06
CA LYS A 84 -4.96 8.88 4.17
C LYS A 84 -6.43 8.71 3.78
N GLN A 85 -6.80 9.12 2.57
CA GLN A 85 -8.16 8.95 2.05
C GLN A 85 -8.51 7.47 1.88
N ILE A 86 -7.62 6.67 1.31
CA ILE A 86 -7.80 5.22 1.19
C ILE A 86 -7.91 4.58 2.58
N ASN A 87 -7.06 4.97 3.53
CA ASN A 87 -7.11 4.46 4.89
C ASN A 87 -8.44 4.73 5.61
N ALA A 88 -9.11 5.83 5.28
CA ALA A 88 -10.45 6.12 5.79
C ALA A 88 -11.55 5.33 5.06
N LEU A 89 -11.35 5.03 3.76
CA LEU A 89 -12.32 4.33 2.92
C LEU A 89 -12.34 2.81 3.17
N ILE A 90 -11.19 2.20 3.45
CA ILE A 90 -11.05 0.74 3.61
C ILE A 90 -11.97 0.18 4.71
N PRO A 91 -12.05 0.76 5.93
CA PRO A 91 -12.98 0.29 6.96
C PRO A 91 -14.46 0.38 6.54
N GLU A 92 -14.83 1.38 5.74
CA GLU A 92 -16.19 1.53 5.21
C GLU A 92 -16.50 0.41 4.21
N MET A 93 -15.59 0.16 3.27
CA MET A 93 -15.73 -0.92 2.28
C MET A 93 -15.77 -2.29 2.94
N TYR A 94 -14.97 -2.49 3.98
CA TYR A 94 -15.01 -3.69 4.82
C TYR A 94 -16.40 -3.85 5.45
N LYS A 95 -16.89 -2.83 6.17
CA LYS A 95 -18.20 -2.87 6.83
C LYS A 95 -19.31 -3.17 5.85
N ARG A 96 -19.32 -2.51 4.69
CA ARG A 96 -20.34 -2.70 3.65
C ARG A 96 -20.29 -4.08 3.00
N THR A 97 -19.10 -4.69 2.89
CA THR A 97 -18.96 -6.03 2.29
C THR A 97 -19.36 -7.13 3.28
N ILE A 98 -18.94 -6.99 4.54
CA ILE A 98 -19.07 -8.06 5.54
C ILE A 98 -20.37 -7.93 6.35
N GLY A 99 -20.91 -6.72 6.47
CA GLY A 99 -21.97 -6.41 7.43
C GLY A 99 -21.46 -6.37 8.86
N GLU A 100 -20.16 -6.19 9.06
CA GLU A 100 -19.49 -6.07 10.36
C GLU A 100 -18.36 -5.05 10.24
N SER A 101 -18.24 -4.13 11.21
CA SER A 101 -17.11 -3.21 11.26
C SER A 101 -15.79 -3.95 11.55
N VAL A 102 -14.66 -3.28 11.30
CA VAL A 102 -13.33 -3.78 11.68
C VAL A 102 -13.21 -3.99 13.20
N ASP A 103 -14.14 -3.44 13.99
CA ASP A 103 -14.22 -3.59 15.46
C ASP A 103 -15.23 -4.65 15.93
N GLY A 104 -15.89 -5.37 15.01
CA GLY A 104 -16.83 -6.43 15.38
C GLY A 104 -18.28 -5.98 15.53
N VAL A 105 -18.62 -4.75 15.15
CA VAL A 105 -20.00 -4.23 15.25
C VAL A 105 -20.78 -4.65 14.00
N THR A 106 -21.81 -5.47 14.16
CA THR A 106 -22.64 -5.95 13.06
C THR A 106 -23.64 -4.88 12.58
N ASP A 107 -23.81 -4.77 11.28
CA ASP A 107 -24.76 -3.88 10.61
C ASP A 107 -25.09 -4.43 9.22
N VAL A 108 -26.23 -5.11 9.11
CA VAL A 108 -26.69 -5.76 7.87
C VAL A 108 -27.54 -4.85 6.99
N THR A 109 -27.73 -3.59 7.38
CA THR A 109 -28.60 -2.64 6.67
C THR A 109 -27.85 -1.78 5.65
N VAL A 110 -26.51 -1.82 5.68
CA VAL A 110 -25.67 -1.03 4.78
C VAL A 110 -25.65 -1.60 3.36
N LYS A 111 -25.68 -0.71 2.37
CA LYS A 111 -25.57 -1.08 0.96
C LYS A 111 -24.20 -1.70 0.69
N LYS A 112 -24.21 -2.96 0.23
CA LYS A 112 -23.00 -3.65 -0.23
C LYS A 112 -22.29 -2.86 -1.34
N PRO A 113 -20.95 -2.84 -1.38
CA PRO A 113 -20.24 -2.23 -2.49
C PRO A 113 -20.43 -3.09 -3.73
N THR A 114 -20.42 -2.44 -4.88
CA THR A 114 -20.40 -3.10 -6.19
C THR A 114 -19.02 -3.66 -6.48
N MET A 115 -18.96 -4.66 -7.37
CA MET A 115 -17.69 -5.20 -7.86
C MET A 115 -16.84 -4.11 -8.53
N GLN A 116 -17.48 -3.16 -9.21
CA GLN A 116 -16.82 -2.03 -9.86
C GLN A 116 -16.18 -1.08 -8.84
N GLU A 117 -16.86 -0.74 -7.75
CA GLU A 117 -16.32 0.09 -6.68
C GLU A 117 -15.04 -0.54 -6.08
N LEU A 118 -15.08 -1.82 -5.72
CA LEU A 118 -13.91 -2.49 -5.14
C LEU A 118 -12.77 -2.66 -6.16
N THR A 119 -13.09 -2.98 -7.41
CA THR A 119 -12.06 -3.15 -8.46
C THR A 119 -11.39 -1.81 -8.80
N ALA A 120 -12.15 -0.72 -8.84
CA ALA A 120 -11.61 0.62 -9.04
C ALA A 120 -10.67 1.02 -7.89
N LEU A 121 -11.06 0.73 -6.64
CA LEU A 121 -10.21 0.97 -5.47
C LEU A 121 -8.93 0.12 -5.50
N ALA A 122 -9.01 -1.16 -5.87
CA ALA A 122 -7.83 -2.01 -6.02
C ALA A 122 -6.86 -1.47 -7.08
N LEU A 123 -7.39 -0.99 -8.21
CA LEU A 123 -6.59 -0.39 -9.28
C LEU A 123 -5.93 0.92 -8.83
N ASP A 124 -6.64 1.77 -8.10
CA ASP A 124 -6.08 3.01 -7.55
C ASP A 124 -4.92 2.71 -6.57
N ILE A 125 -5.11 1.77 -5.64
CA ILE A 125 -4.05 1.33 -4.73
C ILE A 125 -2.85 0.77 -5.50
N ALA A 126 -3.08 -0.06 -6.53
CA ALA A 126 -1.99 -0.60 -7.35
C ALA A 126 -1.22 0.49 -8.10
N ASN A 127 -1.91 1.51 -8.62
CA ASN A 127 -1.28 2.66 -9.25
C ASN A 127 -0.44 3.47 -8.26
N GLN A 128 -0.89 3.61 -7.00
CA GLN A 128 -0.11 4.28 -5.96
C GLN A 128 1.14 3.49 -5.56
N ILE A 129 1.05 2.16 -5.47
CA ILE A 129 2.22 1.29 -5.25
C ILE A 129 3.24 1.47 -6.39
N LYS A 130 2.76 1.56 -7.64
CA LYS A 130 3.63 1.85 -8.78
C LYS A 130 4.27 3.23 -8.67
N ALA A 131 3.50 4.25 -8.30
CA ALA A 131 4.02 5.61 -8.08
C ALA A 131 5.12 5.65 -7.00
N VAL A 132 4.97 4.89 -5.90
CA VAL A 132 6.04 4.73 -4.90
C VAL A 132 7.31 4.16 -5.53
N SER A 133 7.19 3.12 -6.36
CA SER A 133 8.33 2.49 -7.03
C SER A 133 9.04 3.49 -7.97
N ASP A 134 8.27 4.21 -8.78
CA ASP A 134 8.81 5.20 -9.71
C ASP A 134 9.52 6.34 -8.95
N MET A 135 8.90 6.87 -7.89
CA MET A 135 9.49 7.88 -7.02
C MET A 135 10.76 7.37 -6.33
N SER A 136 10.78 6.12 -5.88
CA SER A 136 11.94 5.51 -5.23
C SER A 136 13.15 5.44 -6.17
N SER A 137 12.92 5.18 -7.47
CA SER A 137 13.99 5.20 -8.47
C SER A 137 14.60 6.59 -8.68
N ASN A 138 13.81 7.65 -8.51
CA ASN A 138 14.23 9.04 -8.67
C ASN A 138 14.94 9.63 -7.43
N VAL A 139 14.89 8.97 -6.28
CA VAL A 139 15.57 9.40 -5.04
C VAL A 139 17.09 9.51 -5.24
N ALA A 140 17.70 8.61 -6.02
CA ALA A 140 19.13 8.64 -6.28
C ALA A 140 19.54 9.88 -7.10
N THR A 141 18.77 10.22 -8.13
CA THR A 141 18.95 11.43 -8.94
C THR A 141 18.84 12.68 -8.07
N ALA A 142 17.75 12.81 -7.31
CA ALA A 142 17.54 13.94 -6.41
C ALA A 142 18.66 14.08 -5.35
N SER A 143 19.18 12.96 -4.84
CA SER A 143 20.33 12.94 -3.94
C SER A 143 21.60 13.49 -4.58
N ASN A 144 21.85 13.18 -5.85
CA ASN A 144 23.01 13.69 -6.59
C ASN A 144 22.85 15.18 -6.95
N ASP A 145 21.65 15.63 -7.26
CA ASP A 145 21.37 17.04 -7.53
C ASP A 145 21.59 17.91 -6.29
N ILE A 146 21.26 17.40 -5.10
CA ILE A 146 21.57 18.07 -3.82
C ILE A 146 23.07 18.29 -3.64
N LYS A 147 23.91 17.33 -4.03
CA LYS A 147 25.39 17.46 -3.91
C LYS A 147 25.94 18.56 -4.81
N SER A 148 25.25 18.82 -5.92
CA SER A 148 25.64 19.84 -6.90
C SER A 148 24.96 21.19 -6.65
N ALA A 149 24.07 21.27 -5.65
CA ALA A 149 23.31 22.47 -5.33
C ALA A 149 24.12 23.50 -4.52
N GLY A 150 23.71 24.76 -4.58
CA GLY A 150 24.36 25.83 -3.82
C GLY A 150 24.18 25.67 -2.30
N MET A 151 25.07 26.31 -1.52
CA MET A 151 25.10 26.24 -0.05
C MET A 151 23.76 26.56 0.63
N MET A 152 22.91 27.38 0.01
CA MET A 152 21.59 27.74 0.54
C MET A 152 20.48 26.73 0.18
N GLN A 153 20.62 26.00 -0.93
CA GLN A 153 19.63 25.05 -1.43
C GLN A 153 19.85 23.65 -0.85
N ALA A 154 21.10 23.22 -0.72
CA ALA A 154 21.45 21.86 -0.29
C ALA A 154 20.79 21.46 1.05
N PRO A 155 20.81 22.28 2.12
CA PRO A 155 20.14 21.92 3.38
C PRO A 155 18.62 21.76 3.25
N LYS A 156 17.97 22.58 2.40
CA LYS A 156 16.52 22.46 2.14
C LYS A 156 16.21 21.23 1.30
N GLY A 157 17.08 20.93 0.33
CA GLY A 157 17.00 19.75 -0.51
C GLY A 157 17.09 18.47 0.33
N THR A 158 18.06 18.40 1.25
CA THR A 158 18.20 17.26 2.18
C THR A 158 16.95 17.05 3.03
N LYS A 159 16.36 18.12 3.58
CA LYS A 159 15.10 18.03 4.34
C LYS A 159 13.94 17.51 3.49
N SER A 160 13.83 17.99 2.26
CA SER A 160 12.77 17.60 1.32
C SER A 160 12.92 16.16 0.83
N LEU A 161 14.16 15.71 0.61
CA LEU A 161 14.45 14.32 0.29
C LEU A 161 14.24 13.38 1.48
N ALA A 162 14.53 13.82 2.70
CA ALA A 162 14.23 13.06 3.91
C ALA A 162 12.72 12.86 4.09
N PHE A 163 11.94 13.94 3.96
CA PHE A 163 10.47 13.87 3.94
C PHE A 163 9.96 12.87 2.88
N THR A 164 10.50 12.94 1.66
CA THR A 164 10.12 12.01 0.57
C THR A 164 10.38 10.56 0.99
N LYS A 165 11.57 10.25 1.53
CA LYS A 165 11.93 8.90 1.97
C LYS A 165 11.03 8.42 3.10
N ASP A 166 10.72 9.28 4.07
CA ASP A 166 9.82 8.96 5.18
C ASP A 166 8.43 8.61 4.65
N VAL A 167 7.87 9.44 3.76
CA VAL A 167 6.58 9.15 3.10
C VAL A 167 6.62 7.80 2.37
N LEU A 168 7.61 7.57 1.51
CA LEU A 168 7.69 6.33 0.72
C LEU A 168 7.80 5.09 1.60
N SER A 169 8.57 5.17 2.69
CA SER A 169 8.75 4.06 3.64
C SER A 169 7.49 3.71 4.42
N LEU A 170 6.58 4.67 4.63
CA LEU A 170 5.33 4.47 5.34
C LEU A 170 4.19 4.06 4.40
N VAL A 171 4.12 4.69 3.23
CA VAL A 171 3.03 4.47 2.26
C VAL A 171 3.08 3.07 1.66
N LEU A 172 4.26 2.58 1.29
CA LEU A 172 4.38 1.27 0.61
C LEU A 172 3.80 0.10 1.43
N PRO A 173 4.20 -0.13 2.70
CA PRO A 173 3.63 -1.21 3.48
C PRO A 173 2.12 -1.02 3.69
N GLU A 174 1.67 0.22 3.92
CA GLU A 174 0.25 0.51 4.13
C GLU A 174 -0.60 0.19 2.88
N MET A 175 -0.16 0.63 1.70
CA MET A 175 -0.85 0.33 0.45
C MET A 175 -0.87 -1.16 0.12
N ASN A 176 0.20 -1.90 0.45
CA ASN A 176 0.20 -3.35 0.29
C ASN A 176 -0.82 -4.01 1.21
N THR A 177 -0.92 -3.61 2.47
CA THR A 177 -1.95 -4.12 3.40
C THR A 177 -3.35 -3.78 2.88
N ASN A 178 -3.59 -2.53 2.46
CA ASN A 178 -4.88 -2.12 1.89
C ASN A 178 -5.25 -2.92 0.63
N LEU A 179 -4.29 -3.18 -0.27
CA LEU A 179 -4.54 -3.98 -1.46
C LEU A 179 -4.96 -5.41 -1.12
N LYS A 180 -4.31 -6.04 -0.13
CA LYS A 180 -4.70 -7.37 0.35
C LYS A 180 -6.14 -7.37 0.89
N VAL A 181 -6.50 -6.34 1.67
CA VAL A 181 -7.86 -6.17 2.20
C VAL A 181 -8.86 -6.08 1.06
N VAL A 182 -8.68 -5.17 0.10
CA VAL A 182 -9.61 -4.99 -1.02
C VAL A 182 -9.72 -6.27 -1.86
N ASN A 183 -8.62 -6.98 -2.10
CA ASN A 183 -8.66 -8.26 -2.82
C ASN A 183 -9.45 -9.34 -2.07
N ASN A 184 -9.34 -9.41 -0.74
CA ASN A 184 -10.18 -10.29 0.08
C ASN A 184 -11.67 -9.90 0.02
N LEU A 185 -11.98 -8.59 0.03
CA LEU A 185 -13.36 -8.11 -0.12
C LEU A 185 -13.95 -8.46 -1.49
N ILE A 186 -13.17 -8.28 -2.57
CA ILE A 186 -13.54 -8.69 -3.94
C ILE A 186 -13.84 -10.19 -3.97
N ALA A 187 -12.96 -11.02 -3.40
CA ALA A 187 -13.15 -12.46 -3.37
C ALA A 187 -14.40 -12.87 -2.56
N THR A 188 -14.68 -12.15 -1.47
CA THR A 188 -15.89 -12.33 -0.65
C THR A 188 -17.18 -11.98 -1.41
N LEU A 189 -17.18 -10.90 -2.19
CA LEU A 189 -18.34 -10.57 -3.05
C LEU A 189 -18.55 -11.64 -4.12
N LYS A 190 -17.46 -12.11 -4.75
CA LYS A 190 -17.52 -13.20 -5.75
C LYS A 190 -18.06 -14.50 -5.15
N SER A 191 -17.67 -14.86 -3.93
CA SER A 191 -18.13 -16.12 -3.30
C SER A 191 -19.57 -16.07 -2.82
N SER A 192 -20.11 -14.86 -2.63
CA SER A 192 -21.52 -14.66 -2.25
C SER A 192 -22.45 -14.44 -3.44
N GLY A 193 -21.97 -14.58 -4.69
CA GLY A 193 -22.78 -14.43 -5.90
C GLY A 193 -23.26 -13.01 -6.17
N ASN A 194 -22.64 -12.00 -5.54
CA ASN A 194 -22.98 -10.58 -5.71
C ASN A 194 -22.02 -9.92 -6.70
N TYR A 195 -22.27 -10.09 -8.01
CA TYR A 195 -21.49 -9.48 -9.10
C TYR A 195 -22.39 -8.78 -10.12
#